data_AF-A0A940J6F4-F1
#
_entry.id   AF-A0A940J6F4-F1
#
_cell.length_a   1.000
_cell.length_b   1.000
_cell.length_c   1.000
_cell.angle_alpha   90.00
_cell.angle_beta   90.00
_cell.angle_gamma   90.00
#
_symmetry.space_group_name_H-M   'P 1'
#
loop_
_entity.id
_entity.type
_entity.pdbx_description
1 polymer ?
#
loop_
_entity_poly.entity_id
_entity_poly.type
_entity_poly.pdbx_seq_one_letter_code
_entity_poly.pdbx_strand_id
1 'polypeptide(L)'
;MNANSPNRTLTEDLLARAAEDWVSAAEVIDLVRQAGVVDPSDCRDLAVGLIARLLGQGLISAGDIEGVEHSPWPLSTAEAILRIASEWASEEDPFVMPGSIVWLNTTPRGQVIGEGVWRRESQP
;
A
#
# COMPACT_ATOMS: atom_id res chain seq x y z
N MET A 1 4.01 22.70 9.39
CA MET A 1 3.00 22.61 10.46
C MET A 1 2.92 21.16 10.89
N ASN A 2 2.82 20.96 12.21
CA ASN A 2 3.20 19.75 12.94
C ASN A 2 2.10 18.68 12.93
N ALA A 3 2.51 17.41 12.89
CA ALA A 3 2.18 16.44 13.93
C ALA A 3 3.27 15.37 13.91
N ASN A 4 3.93 15.18 15.05
CA ASN A 4 4.76 14.02 15.31
C ASN A 4 3.81 12.82 15.32
N SER A 5 3.62 12.14 14.19
CA SER A 5 2.85 10.90 14.15
C SER A 5 3.44 9.95 15.19
N PRO A 6 2.65 9.25 16.02
CA PRO A 6 3.21 8.21 16.87
C PRO A 6 3.97 7.22 15.98
N ASN A 7 4.94 6.53 16.57
CA ASN A 7 5.91 5.65 15.93
C ASN A 7 5.23 4.52 15.13
N ARG A 8 4.66 4.85 13.96
CA ARG A 8 3.93 3.93 13.09
C ARG A 8 4.95 3.12 12.31
N THR A 9 4.68 1.84 12.19
CA THR A 9 5.36 1.01 11.20
C THR A 9 4.81 1.29 9.80
N LEU A 10 5.58 0.99 8.75
CA LEU A 10 5.10 1.04 7.36
C LEU A 10 3.81 0.22 7.14
N THR A 11 3.63 -0.86 7.90
CA THR A 11 2.38 -1.64 7.90
C THR A 11 1.19 -0.80 8.36
N GLU A 12 1.36 -0.15 9.51
CA GLU A 12 0.30 0.66 10.11
C GLU A 12 -0.01 1.87 9.24
N ASP A 13 1.01 2.50 8.65
CA ASP A 13 0.79 3.63 7.74
C ASP A 13 0.01 3.22 6.48
N LEU A 14 0.40 2.13 5.82
CA LEU A 14 -0.31 1.65 4.63
C LEU A 14 -1.75 1.27 4.99
N LEU A 15 -1.95 0.46 6.04
CA LEU A 15 -3.29 0.01 6.44
C LEU A 15 -4.17 1.16 6.95
N ALA A 16 -3.59 2.15 7.63
CA ALA A 16 -4.32 3.35 8.03
C ALA A 16 -4.76 4.13 6.79
N ARG A 17 -3.90 4.36 5.79
CA ARG A 17 -4.32 5.03 4.55
C ARG A 17 -5.37 4.22 3.78
N ALA A 18 -5.12 2.92 3.61
CA ALA A 18 -6.01 2.00 2.90
C ALA A 18 -7.38 1.83 3.58
N ALA A 19 -7.49 2.15 4.87
CA ALA A 19 -8.75 2.12 5.60
C ALA A 19 -9.61 3.37 5.38
N GLU A 20 -9.00 4.48 4.96
CA GLU A 20 -9.68 5.75 4.62
C GLU A 20 -10.08 5.77 3.15
N ASP A 21 -9.16 5.40 2.26
CA ASP A 21 -9.38 5.35 0.82
C ASP A 21 -8.44 4.32 0.17
N TRP A 22 -8.63 4.01 -1.10
CA TRP A 22 -7.73 3.10 -1.82
C TRP A 22 -6.33 3.70 -1.96
N VAL A 23 -5.33 2.84 -1.93
CA VAL A 23 -3.92 3.24 -1.99
C VAL A 23 -3.31 2.76 -3.30
N SER A 24 -2.71 3.67 -4.05
CA SER A 24 -1.97 3.35 -5.27
C SER A 24 -0.53 2.92 -4.99
N ALA A 25 0.08 2.26 -5.97
CA ALA A 25 1.53 2.03 -6.03
C ALA A 25 2.38 3.29 -5.71
N ALA A 26 2.03 4.43 -6.32
CA ALA A 26 2.72 5.71 -6.11
C ALA A 26 2.73 6.15 -4.63
N GLU A 27 1.62 5.92 -3.92
CA GLU A 27 1.52 6.27 -2.50
C GLU A 27 2.30 5.31 -1.60
N VAL A 28 2.41 4.04 -1.98
CA VAL A 28 3.22 3.06 -1.24
C VAL A 28 4.71 3.41 -1.34
N ILE A 29 5.20 3.82 -2.52
CA ILE A 29 6.60 4.24 -2.65
C ILE A 29 6.86 5.55 -1.90
N ASP A 30 5.87 6.46 -1.86
CA ASP A 30 5.95 7.67 -1.03
C ASP A 30 6.00 7.38 0.46
N LEU A 31 5.29 6.36 0.95
CA LEU A 31 5.40 5.87 2.34
C LEU A 31 6.81 5.42 2.66
N VAL A 32 7.39 4.61 1.78
CA VAL A 32 8.74 4.09 1.94
C VAL A 32 9.78 5.23 1.97
N ARG A 33 9.63 6.20 1.07
CA ARG A 33 10.50 7.39 1.04
C ARG A 33 10.36 8.24 2.30
N GLN A 34 9.15 8.44 2.80
CA GLN A 34 8.89 9.15 4.06
C GLN A 34 9.51 8.45 5.28
N ALA A 35 9.67 7.13 5.22
CA ALA A 35 10.39 6.35 6.25
C ALA A 35 11.93 6.46 6.14
N GLY A 36 12.45 7.21 5.16
CA GLY A 36 13.88 7.55 5.06
C GLY A 36 14.69 6.71 4.07
N VAL A 37 14.06 5.86 3.26
CA VAL A 37 14.74 5.19 2.15
C VAL A 37 14.97 6.22 1.04
N VAL A 38 16.21 6.32 0.54
CA VAL A 38 16.63 7.39 -0.38
C VAL A 38 16.83 6.89 -1.80
N ASP A 39 17.38 5.67 -1.97
CA ASP A 39 17.60 5.11 -3.29
C ASP A 39 16.26 4.70 -3.94
N PRO A 40 15.95 5.14 -5.18
CA PRO A 40 14.69 4.82 -5.84
C PRO A 40 14.45 3.32 -6.05
N SER A 41 15.50 2.54 -6.32
CA SER A 41 15.36 1.10 -6.51
C SER A 41 15.06 0.40 -5.19
N ASP A 42 15.76 0.77 -4.12
CA ASP A 42 15.48 0.27 -2.76
C ASP A 42 14.06 0.65 -2.32
N CYS A 43 13.58 1.84 -2.71
CA CYS A 43 12.21 2.27 -2.44
C CYS A 43 11.19 1.33 -3.10
N ARG A 44 11.39 0.99 -4.39
CA ARG A 44 10.53 0.05 -5.11
C ARG A 44 10.57 -1.34 -4.49
N ASP A 45 11.75 -1.86 -4.21
CA ASP A 45 11.91 -3.21 -3.67
C ASP A 45 11.23 -3.34 -2.30
N LEU A 46 11.35 -2.32 -1.45
CA LEU A 46 10.66 -2.30 -0.15
C LEU A 46 9.15 -2.10 -0.31
N ALA A 47 8.69 -1.27 -1.25
CA ALA A 47 7.27 -1.09 -1.54
C ALA A 47 6.62 -2.39 -2.02
N VAL A 48 7.23 -3.07 -3.00
CA VAL A 48 6.78 -4.37 -3.51
C VAL A 48 6.81 -5.42 -2.39
N GLY A 49 7.87 -5.47 -1.59
CA GLY A 49 7.98 -6.38 -0.44
C GLY A 49 6.91 -6.13 0.63
N LEU A 50 6.57 -4.86 0.90
CA LEU A 50 5.48 -4.48 1.79
C LEU A 50 4.14 -4.98 1.25
N ILE A 51 3.81 -4.68 -0.01
CA ILE A 51 2.57 -5.12 -0.66
C ILE A 51 2.46 -6.65 -0.63
N ALA A 52 3.53 -7.35 -1.02
CA ALA A 52 3.57 -8.81 -1.06
C ALA A 52 3.29 -9.44 0.31
N ARG A 53 3.90 -8.89 1.37
CA ARG A 53 3.66 -9.36 2.74
C ARG A 53 2.19 -9.16 3.15
N LEU A 54 1.60 -8.00 2.86
CA LEU A 54 0.23 -7.71 3.27
C LEU A 54 -0.81 -8.49 2.48
N LEU A 55 -0.59 -8.70 1.17
CA LEU A 55 -1.38 -9.62 0.36
C LEU A 55 -1.28 -11.05 0.89
N GLY A 56 -0.06 -11.53 1.18
CA GLY A 56 0.20 -12.86 1.76
C GLY A 56 -0.46 -13.08 3.12
N GLN A 57 -0.65 -12.02 3.90
CA GLN A 57 -1.34 -12.06 5.19
C GLN A 57 -2.86 -11.87 5.08
N GLY A 58 -3.38 -11.62 3.88
CA GLY A 58 -4.80 -11.34 3.63
C GLY A 58 -5.27 -10.05 4.27
N LEU A 59 -4.41 -9.03 4.38
CA LEU A 59 -4.74 -7.72 4.97
C LEU A 59 -5.18 -6.69 3.93
N ILE A 60 -4.77 -6.87 2.68
CA ILE A 60 -5.18 -6.04 1.55
C ILE A 60 -5.60 -6.92 0.37
N SER A 61 -6.36 -6.35 -0.56
CA SER A 61 -6.65 -6.89 -1.89
C SER A 61 -6.05 -5.99 -2.96
N ALA A 62 -5.58 -6.59 -4.06
CA ALA A 62 -5.10 -5.89 -5.24
C ALA A 62 -6.19 -5.89 -6.32
N GLY A 63 -6.34 -4.79 -7.02
CA GLY A 63 -7.40 -4.62 -8.02
C GLY A 63 -7.26 -3.34 -8.82
N ASP A 64 -8.29 -3.07 -9.61
CA ASP A 64 -8.50 -1.83 -10.35
C ASP A 64 -9.64 -1.01 -9.73
N ILE A 65 -9.78 0.24 -10.15
CA ILE A 65 -10.99 1.03 -9.84
C ILE A 65 -11.91 1.00 -11.04
N GLU A 66 -13.12 0.50 -10.84
CA GLU A 66 -14.19 0.48 -11.83
C GLU A 66 -15.30 1.44 -11.38
N GLY A 67 -15.29 2.66 -11.94
CA GLY A 67 -16.23 3.70 -11.54
C GLY A 67 -15.94 4.23 -10.14
N VAL A 68 -16.73 3.83 -9.15
CA VAL A 68 -16.63 4.25 -7.74
C VAL A 68 -16.36 3.08 -6.79
N GLU A 69 -15.98 1.92 -7.33
CA GLU A 69 -15.70 0.72 -6.54
C GLU A 69 -14.31 0.15 -6.86
N HIS A 70 -13.69 -0.45 -5.85
CA HIS A 70 -12.52 -1.29 -6.03
C HIS A 70 -12.96 -2.66 -6.54
N SER A 71 -12.39 -3.09 -7.66
CA SER A 71 -12.63 -4.38 -8.31
C SER A 71 -11.40 -5.26 -8.11
N PRO A 72 -11.41 -6.20 -7.14
CA PRO A 72 -10.28 -7.10 -6.92
C PRO A 72 -10.00 -7.95 -8.15
N TRP A 73 -8.73 -8.12 -8.49
CA TRP A 73 -8.36 -8.97 -9.61
C TRP A 73 -8.75 -10.43 -9.33
N PRO A 74 -9.20 -11.18 -10.35
CA PRO A 74 -9.49 -12.62 -10.24
C PRO A 74 -8.19 -13.46 -10.28
N LEU A 75 -7.22 -13.09 -9.45
CA LEU A 75 -5.89 -13.69 -9.37
C LEU A 75 -5.66 -14.27 -7.98
N SER A 76 -4.85 -15.32 -7.89
CA SER A 76 -4.29 -15.75 -6.61
C SER A 76 -3.34 -14.68 -6.05
N THR A 77 -3.08 -14.74 -4.73
CA THR A 77 -2.11 -13.86 -4.08
C THR A 77 -0.74 -13.89 -4.76
N ALA A 78 -0.26 -15.07 -5.16
CA ALA A 78 1.03 -15.21 -5.82
C ALA A 78 1.04 -14.56 -7.22
N GLU A 79 -0.04 -14.74 -7.99
CA GLU A 79 -0.18 -14.13 -9.31
C GLU A 79 -0.30 -12.60 -9.23
N ALA A 80 -1.04 -12.07 -8.25
CA ALA A 80 -1.14 -10.63 -8.03
C ALA A 80 0.21 -10.01 -7.66
N ILE A 81 0.97 -10.65 -6.78
CA ILE A 81 2.34 -10.20 -6.41
C ILE A 81 3.25 -10.21 -7.64
N LEU A 82 3.22 -11.29 -8.43
CA LEU A 82 4.04 -11.41 -9.62
C LEU A 82 3.69 -10.34 -10.66
N ARG A 83 2.40 -10.08 -10.86
CA ARG A 83 1.90 -9.02 -11.75
C ARG A 83 2.45 -7.65 -11.34
N ILE A 84 2.22 -7.26 -10.08
CA ILE A 84 2.68 -5.97 -9.53
C ILE A 84 4.19 -5.82 -9.69
N ALA A 85 4.97 -6.83 -9.28
CA ALA A 85 6.42 -6.78 -9.38
C ALA A 85 6.91 -6.69 -10.84
N SER A 86 6.27 -7.40 -11.76
CA SER A 86 6.65 -7.42 -13.17
C SER A 86 6.31 -6.10 -13.86
N GLU A 87 5.11 -5.55 -13.63
CA GLU A 87 4.70 -4.27 -14.19
C GLU A 87 5.61 -3.15 -13.66
N TRP A 88 5.87 -3.09 -12.35
CA TRP A 88 6.74 -2.07 -11.76
C TRP A 88 8.22 -2.21 -12.17
N ALA A 89 8.68 -3.42 -12.45
CA ALA A 89 10.03 -3.65 -12.96
C ALA A 89 10.19 -3.22 -14.43
N SER A 90 9.08 -3.15 -15.18
CA SER A 90 9.09 -2.71 -16.58
C SER A 90 9.17 -1.19 -16.74
N GLU A 91 8.89 -0.45 -15.66
CA GLU A 91 9.05 1.00 -15.61
C GLU A 91 10.51 1.39 -15.38
N GLU A 92 11.03 2.31 -16.21
CA GLU A 92 12.38 2.87 -16.04
C GLU A 92 12.49 3.70 -14.75
N ASP A 93 11.42 4.44 -14.42
CA ASP A 93 11.32 5.23 -13.19
C ASP A 93 10.52 4.45 -12.12
N PRO A 94 11.12 4.17 -10.94
CA PRO A 94 10.41 3.61 -9.80
C PRO A 94 9.19 4.44 -9.35
N PHE A 95 9.19 5.75 -9.61
CA PHE A 95 8.09 6.66 -9.27
C PHE A 95 7.02 6.64 -10.35
N VAL A 96 6.07 5.72 -10.17
CA VAL A 96 4.97 5.50 -11.11
C VAL A 96 3.79 6.43 -10.87
N MET A 97 2.93 6.57 -11.87
CA MET A 97 1.70 7.36 -11.72
C MET A 97 0.67 6.64 -10.84
N PRO A 98 -0.16 7.35 -10.06
CA PRO A 98 -1.26 6.73 -9.32
C PRO A 98 -2.16 5.89 -10.23
N GLY A 99 -2.43 4.65 -9.81
CA GLY A 99 -3.28 3.72 -10.54
C GLY A 99 -2.67 3.09 -11.80
N SER A 100 -1.40 3.34 -12.13
CA SER A 100 -0.78 2.74 -13.32
C SER A 100 -0.40 1.27 -13.15
N ILE A 101 -0.36 0.76 -11.90
CA ILE A 101 0.04 -0.62 -11.58
C ILE A 101 -1.06 -1.34 -10.79
N VAL A 102 -1.50 -0.74 -9.67
CA VAL A 102 -2.45 -1.39 -8.77
C VAL A 102 -3.16 -0.36 -7.90
N TRP A 103 -4.40 -0.68 -7.56
CA TRP A 103 -5.12 -0.11 -6.43
C TRP A 103 -5.25 -1.14 -5.31
N LEU A 104 -4.91 -0.72 -4.10
CA LEU A 104 -4.94 -1.53 -2.90
C LEU A 104 -6.12 -1.10 -2.04
N ASN A 105 -6.92 -2.06 -1.62
CA ASN A 105 -7.99 -1.87 -0.64
C ASN A 105 -7.75 -2.77 0.56
N THR A 106 -8.22 -2.38 1.74
CA THR A 106 -8.16 -3.27 2.91
C THR A 106 -9.13 -4.44 2.74
N THR A 107 -8.74 -5.60 3.28
CA THR A 107 -9.74 -6.62 3.63
C THR A 107 -10.40 -6.23 4.96
N PRO A 108 -11.51 -6.88 5.38
CA PRO A 108 -12.08 -6.64 6.71
C PRO A 108 -11.07 -6.76 7.85
N ARG A 109 -10.08 -7.65 7.70
CA ARG A 109 -9.01 -7.81 8.70
C ARG A 109 -8.01 -6.66 8.66
N GLY A 110 -7.64 -6.17 7.48
CA GLY A 110 -6.79 -4.98 7.33
C GLY A 110 -7.47 -3.72 7.86
N GLN A 111 -8.77 -3.57 7.59
CA GLN A 111 -9.59 -2.44 8.02
C GLN A 111 -9.53 -2.25 9.54
N VAL A 112 -9.72 -3.34 10.30
CA VAL A 112 -9.67 -3.31 11.77
C VAL A 112 -8.32 -2.80 12.28
N ILE A 113 -7.22 -3.14 11.61
CA ILE A 113 -5.88 -2.69 12.00
C ILE A 113 -5.71 -1.21 11.67
N GLY A 114 -6.08 -0.78 10.45
CA GLY A 114 -6.00 0.62 10.02
C GLY A 114 -6.82 1.56 10.91
N GLU A 115 -8.08 1.22 11.17
CA GLU A 115 -8.94 1.98 12.09
C GLU A 115 -8.43 1.95 13.54
N GLY A 116 -7.75 0.87 13.93
CA GLY A 116 -7.09 0.76 15.23
C GLY A 116 -5.99 1.81 15.42
N VAL A 117 -5.25 2.12 14.35
CA VAL A 117 -4.23 3.19 14.35
C VAL A 117 -4.88 4.54 14.64
N TRP A 118 -5.97 4.89 13.94
CA TRP A 118 -6.68 6.16 14.16
C TRP A 118 -7.28 6.26 15.55
N ARG A 119 -7.86 5.17 16.05
CA ARG A 119 -8.44 5.13 17.40
C ARG A 119 -7.38 5.41 18.47
N ARG A 120 -6.18 4.85 18.31
CA ARG A 120 -5.04 5.10 19.19
C ARG A 120 -4.61 6.57 19.17
N GLU A 121 -4.66 7.20 17.99
CA GLU A 121 -4.21 8.58 17.79
C GLU A 121 -5.23 9.65 18.12
N SER A 122 -6.51 9.28 18.11
CA SER A 122 -7.62 10.17 18.49
C SER A 122 -7.83 10.22 20.01
N GLN A 123 -7.10 9.42 20.79
CA GLN A 123 -7.15 9.46 22.26
C GLN A 123 -6.20 10.56 22.78
N PRO A 124 -6.68 11.45 23.67
CA PRO A 124 -5.91 12.56 24.22
C PRO A 124 -4.79 12.13 25.16
#